data_AF-A0AAD6AJ77-F1
#
_entry.id   AF-A0AAD6AJ77-F1
#
_cell.length_a   1.000
_cell.length_b   1.000
_cell.length_c   1.000
_cell.angle_alpha   90.00
_cell.angle_beta   90.00
_cell.angle_gamma   90.00
#
_symmetry.space_group_name_H-M   'P 1'
#
loop_
_entity.id
_entity.type
_entity.pdbx_description
1 polymer ?
#
loop_
_entity_poly.entity_id
_entity_poly.type
_entity_poly.pdbx_seq_one_letter_code
_entity_poly.pdbx_strand_id
1 'polypeptide(L)'
;MTKIHYQPALPSQREFLTQNMPVGHMIKFILTYQTAFWREKGFSGEIVAGSSTECPFCVTFDATSPSGNAALVGFIAGQQASQWSSKESGERREAVLSSLVKYLGPEARFFIHYEEKDWAKEDYSGGCPVNVMAPGLLTYYHPSLRKPCGR
;
A
#
# COMPACT_ATOMS: atom_id res chain seq x y z
N MET A 1 15.04 -11.77 -1.51
CA MET A 1 16.09 -12.67 -1.01
C MET A 1 15.58 -13.32 0.27
N THR A 2 15.49 -14.65 0.34
CA THR A 2 15.07 -15.38 1.55
C THR A 2 16.14 -15.19 2.64
N LYS A 3 15.76 -14.67 3.81
CA LYS A 3 16.69 -14.31 4.90
C LYS A 3 17.12 -15.50 5.78
N ILE A 4 16.59 -16.70 5.53
CA ILE A 4 16.88 -17.91 6.29
C ILE A 4 17.76 -18.84 5.44
N HIS A 5 18.86 -19.31 6.03
CA HIS A 5 19.74 -20.31 5.43
C HIS A 5 19.33 -21.70 5.94
N TYR A 6 19.10 -22.65 5.03
CA TYR A 6 18.67 -24.00 5.36
C TYR A 6 19.81 -25.00 5.14
N GLN A 7 19.95 -25.95 6.06
CA GLN A 7 20.85 -27.10 5.95
C GLN A 7 20.11 -28.36 6.43
N PRO A 8 19.84 -29.35 5.56
CA PRO A 8 20.11 -29.38 4.11
C PRO A 8 19.33 -28.31 3.34
N ALA A 9 19.74 -28.07 2.08
CA ALA A 9 19.04 -27.16 1.18
C ALA A 9 17.56 -27.56 1.00
N LEU A 10 16.70 -26.58 0.69
CA LEU A 10 15.28 -26.85 0.49
C LEU A 10 15.06 -27.59 -0.83
N PRO A 11 13.96 -28.34 -1.00
CA PRO A 11 13.59 -28.90 -2.29
C PRO A 11 13.50 -27.80 -3.36
N SER A 12 13.99 -28.08 -4.57
CA SER A 12 14.06 -27.10 -5.67
C SER A 12 12.72 -26.37 -5.94
N GLN A 13 11.60 -27.08 -5.81
CA GLN A 13 10.27 -26.48 -5.95
C GLN A 13 9.95 -25.41 -4.90
N ARG A 14 10.41 -25.60 -3.65
CA ARG A 14 10.23 -24.63 -2.55
C ARG A 14 11.15 -23.43 -2.74
N GLU A 15 12.41 -23.66 -3.09
CA GLU A 15 13.37 -22.58 -3.37
C GLU A 15 12.88 -21.70 -4.52
N PHE A 16 12.52 -22.33 -5.65
CA PHE A 16 12.02 -21.64 -6.83
C PHE A 16 10.76 -20.82 -6.51
N LEU A 17 9.79 -21.39 -5.78
CA LEU A 17 8.59 -20.67 -5.37
C LEU A 17 8.94 -19.42 -4.54
N THR A 18 9.78 -19.56 -3.52
CA THR A 18 10.13 -18.43 -2.62
C THR A 18 10.91 -17.31 -3.30
N GLN A 19 11.65 -17.62 -4.37
CA GLN A 19 12.38 -16.62 -5.15
C GLN A 19 11.51 -15.90 -6.18
N ASN A 20 10.35 -16.45 -6.52
CA ASN A 20 9.49 -15.97 -7.62
C ASN A 20 8.09 -15.54 -7.12
N MET A 21 7.99 -15.18 -5.84
CA MET A 21 6.83 -14.56 -5.24
C MET A 21 7.18 -13.12 -4.81
N PRO A 22 7.37 -12.17 -5.74
CA PRO A 22 7.64 -10.78 -5.39
C PRO A 22 6.49 -10.21 -4.55
N VAL A 23 6.84 -9.37 -3.57
CA VAL A 23 5.88 -8.61 -2.78
C VAL A 23 5.50 -7.33 -3.53
N GLY A 24 4.24 -6.90 -3.38
CA GLY A 24 3.79 -5.62 -3.91
C GLY A 24 4.53 -4.43 -3.30
N HIS A 25 4.43 -3.28 -3.97
CA HIS A 25 4.88 -1.99 -3.44
C HIS A 25 3.68 -1.12 -3.12
N MET A 26 3.59 -0.66 -1.88
CA MET A 26 2.55 0.22 -1.40
C MET A 26 3.10 1.23 -0.38
N ILE A 27 2.69 2.49 -0.54
CA ILE A 27 2.79 3.53 0.49
C ILE A 27 1.37 3.77 1.02
N LYS A 28 1.19 3.62 2.32
CA LYS A 28 -0.08 3.92 3.01
C LYS A 28 0.05 5.28 3.67
N PHE A 29 -0.89 6.18 3.43
CA PHE A 29 -0.97 7.46 4.12
C PHE A 29 -2.28 7.59 4.89
N ILE A 30 -2.27 8.42 5.93
CA ILE A 30 -3.43 8.78 6.73
C ILE A 30 -3.42 10.30 6.94
N LEU A 31 -4.56 10.94 6.73
CA LEU A 31 -4.81 12.32 7.13
C LEU A 31 -5.90 12.34 8.18
N THR A 32 -5.67 13.06 9.28
CA THR A 32 -6.70 13.31 10.29
C THR A 32 -7.27 14.71 10.12
N TYR A 33 -8.55 14.89 10.45
CA TYR A 33 -9.27 16.17 10.34
C TYR A 33 -10.05 16.45 11.61
N GLN A 34 -10.47 17.71 11.77
CA GLN A 34 -11.32 18.11 12.91
C GLN A 34 -12.73 17.48 12.80
N THR A 35 -13.27 17.40 11.59
CA THR A 35 -14.54 16.74 11.30
C THR A 35 -14.40 15.89 10.04
N ALA A 36 -15.28 14.90 9.89
CA ALA A 36 -15.38 14.10 8.68
C ALA A 36 -16.18 14.87 7.61
N PHE A 37 -15.65 16.03 7.18
CA PHE A 37 -16.34 17.01 6.33
C PHE A 37 -16.88 16.41 5.02
N TRP A 38 -16.24 15.35 4.51
CA TRP A 38 -16.73 14.64 3.33
C TRP A 38 -18.11 14.00 3.56
N ARG A 39 -18.40 13.51 4.78
CA ARG A 39 -19.71 12.97 5.14
C ARG A 39 -20.80 14.03 5.16
N GLU A 40 -20.48 15.22 5.64
CA GLU A 40 -21.41 16.37 5.65
C GLU A 40 -21.81 16.76 4.22
N LYS A 41 -20.93 16.50 3.24
CA LYS A 41 -21.17 16.70 1.80
C LYS A 41 -21.81 15.47 1.12
N GLY A 42 -22.19 14.44 1.88
CA GLY A 42 -22.82 13.24 1.37
C GLY A 42 -21.86 12.20 0.76
N PHE A 43 -20.54 12.35 0.95
CA PHE A 43 -19.55 11.39 0.45
C PHE A 43 -19.17 10.33 1.48
N SER A 44 -18.86 9.12 1.00
CA SER A 44 -18.40 8.00 1.83
C SER A 44 -16.93 8.13 2.28
N GLY A 45 -16.16 9.04 1.67
CA GLY A 45 -14.71 9.09 1.81
C GLY A 45 -13.95 8.12 0.89
N GLU A 46 -14.67 7.36 0.05
CA GLU A 46 -14.06 6.55 -1.01
C GLU A 46 -13.80 7.40 -2.25
N ILE A 47 -12.57 7.36 -2.75
CA ILE A 47 -12.17 7.94 -4.03
C ILE A 47 -11.42 6.85 -4.77
N VAL A 48 -11.83 6.52 -5.99
CA VAL A 48 -11.09 5.63 -6.89
C VAL A 48 -10.52 6.47 -8.02
N ALA A 49 -9.19 6.48 -8.14
CA ALA A 49 -8.48 7.27 -9.12
C ALA A 49 -7.68 6.37 -10.08
N GLY A 50 -7.74 6.71 -11.37
CA GLY A 50 -6.88 6.09 -12.37
C GLY A 50 -5.42 6.52 -12.22
N SER A 51 -4.51 5.76 -12.83
CA SER A 51 -3.08 6.13 -12.85
C SER A 51 -2.90 7.47 -13.57
N SER A 52 -2.27 8.43 -12.90
CA SER A 52 -1.90 9.73 -13.49
C SER A 52 -0.62 10.25 -12.85
N THR A 53 0.04 11.21 -13.49
CA THR A 53 1.22 11.89 -12.91
C THR A 53 0.85 12.89 -11.82
N GLU A 54 -0.41 13.31 -11.75
CA GLU A 54 -0.90 14.33 -10.81
C GLU A 54 -1.50 13.73 -9.53
N CYS A 55 -2.17 12.57 -9.64
CA CYS A 55 -2.77 11.87 -8.52
C CYS A 55 -1.90 10.67 -8.11
N PRO A 56 -1.22 10.72 -6.95
CA PRO A 56 -0.31 9.65 -6.53
C PRO A 56 -1.06 8.41 -6.06
N PHE A 57 -2.26 8.57 -5.50
CA PHE A 57 -3.01 7.47 -4.90
C PHE A 57 -3.99 6.85 -5.90
N CYS A 58 -4.27 5.57 -5.73
CA CYS A 58 -5.29 4.87 -6.51
C CYS A 58 -6.63 4.77 -5.79
N VAL A 59 -6.60 4.74 -4.44
CA VAL A 59 -7.82 4.66 -3.64
C VAL A 59 -7.66 5.32 -2.28
N THR A 60 -8.75 5.90 -1.78
CA THR A 60 -8.89 6.36 -0.38
C THR A 60 -10.16 5.78 0.24
N PHE A 61 -10.22 5.75 1.57
CA PHE A 61 -11.39 5.36 2.34
C PHE A 61 -11.50 6.24 3.59
N ASP A 62 -12.71 6.33 4.11
CA ASP A 62 -12.94 6.84 5.45
C ASP A 62 -12.38 5.90 6.51
N ALA A 63 -11.52 6.45 7.37
CA ALA A 63 -10.88 5.78 8.50
C ALA A 63 -11.24 6.45 9.83
N THR A 64 -12.38 7.14 9.89
CA THR A 64 -12.89 7.76 11.11
C THR A 64 -13.00 6.71 12.20
N SER A 65 -12.36 6.96 13.34
CA SER A 65 -12.33 5.98 14.43
C SER A 65 -13.73 5.73 15.01
N PRO A 66 -13.94 4.63 15.73
CA PRO A 66 -15.20 4.39 16.45
C PRO A 66 -15.54 5.50 17.47
N SER A 67 -14.53 6.22 17.97
CA SER A 67 -14.69 7.38 18.86
C SER A 67 -14.97 8.70 18.13
N GLY A 68 -15.10 8.68 16.80
CA GLY A 68 -15.42 9.85 15.99
C GLY A 68 -14.22 10.69 15.51
N ASN A 69 -12.98 10.21 15.68
CA ASN A 69 -11.80 10.94 15.20
C ASN A 69 -11.73 10.82 13.67
N ALA A 70 -12.02 11.91 12.96
CA ALA A 70 -12.12 11.91 11.51
C ALA A 70 -10.77 11.66 10.83
N ALA A 71 -10.73 10.70 9.91
CA ALA A 71 -9.54 10.42 9.13
C ALA A 71 -9.86 9.88 7.73
N LEU A 72 -8.98 10.15 6.77
CA LEU A 72 -8.92 9.47 5.49
C LEU A 72 -7.66 8.61 5.45
N VAL A 73 -7.81 7.35 5.04
CA VAL A 73 -6.69 6.48 4.68
C VAL A 73 -6.60 6.39 3.17
N GLY A 74 -5.39 6.37 2.62
CA GLY A 74 -5.21 6.16 1.21
C GLY A 74 -3.95 5.38 0.86
N PHE A 75 -3.92 4.92 -0.38
CA PHE A 75 -2.91 3.99 -0.87
C PHE A 75 -2.33 4.46 -2.20
N ILE A 76 -1.00 4.62 -2.21
CA ILE A 76 -0.18 4.77 -3.42
C ILE A 76 0.36 3.36 -3.68
N ALA A 77 -0.05 2.71 -4.77
CA ALA A 77 0.21 1.29 -4.98
C ALA A 77 0.79 0.98 -6.37
N GLY A 78 1.55 -0.13 -6.47
CA GLY A 78 2.09 -0.63 -7.73
C GLY A 78 3.06 0.36 -8.38
N GLN A 79 2.87 0.65 -9.67
CA GLN A 79 3.75 1.54 -10.42
C GLN A 79 3.84 2.95 -9.81
N GLN A 80 2.71 3.47 -9.29
CA GLN A 80 2.69 4.76 -8.60
C GLN A 80 3.57 4.72 -7.34
N ALA A 81 3.50 3.64 -6.55
CA ALA A 81 4.34 3.51 -5.37
C ALA A 81 5.83 3.55 -5.73
N SER A 82 6.23 2.85 -6.80
CA SER A 82 7.61 2.87 -7.29
C SER A 82 8.06 4.26 -7.75
N GLN A 83 7.20 4.97 -8.48
CA GLN A 83 7.49 6.33 -8.96
C GLN A 83 7.62 7.32 -7.78
N TRP A 84 6.65 7.30 -6.87
CA TRP A 84 6.56 8.26 -5.76
C TRP A 84 7.47 7.93 -4.57
N SER A 85 7.92 6.68 -4.41
CA SER A 85 8.86 6.31 -3.34
C SER A 85 10.22 7.01 -3.45
N SER A 86 10.60 7.41 -4.67
CA SER A 86 11.82 8.18 -4.95
C SER A 86 11.73 9.67 -4.58
N LYS A 87 10.51 10.20 -4.43
CA LYS A 87 10.26 11.61 -4.10
C LYS A 87 10.49 11.89 -2.62
N GLU A 88 10.62 13.15 -2.27
CA GLU A 88 10.62 13.54 -0.86
C GLU A 88 9.21 13.41 -0.26
N SER A 89 9.13 13.22 1.06
CA SER A 89 7.84 13.08 1.75
C SER A 89 6.97 14.35 1.61
N GLY A 90 7.59 15.53 1.59
CA GLY A 90 6.90 16.80 1.35
C GLY A 90 6.22 16.87 -0.03
N GLU A 91 6.92 16.43 -1.08
CA GLU A 91 6.38 16.39 -2.45
C GLU A 91 5.19 15.42 -2.56
N ARG A 92 5.33 14.21 -1.98
CA ARG A 92 4.23 13.23 -1.94
C ARG A 92 3.01 13.78 -1.22
N ARG A 93 3.21 14.35 -0.03
CA ARG A 93 2.14 14.92 0.78
C ARG A 93 1.39 16.01 0.00
N GLU A 94 2.12 16.91 -0.66
CA GLU A 94 1.51 17.98 -1.44
C GLU A 94 0.69 17.45 -2.64
N ALA A 95 1.18 16.42 -3.32
CA ALA A 95 0.44 15.78 -4.40
C ALA A 95 -0.83 15.07 -3.92
N VAL A 96 -0.76 14.39 -2.76
CA VAL A 96 -1.93 13.79 -2.09
C VAL A 96 -2.95 14.87 -1.75
N LEU A 97 -2.53 15.96 -1.10
CA LEU A 97 -3.41 17.07 -0.71
C LEU A 97 -4.05 17.74 -1.93
N SER A 98 -3.27 18.02 -2.97
CA SER A 98 -3.78 18.61 -4.22
C SER A 98 -4.86 17.73 -4.86
N SER A 99 -4.66 16.42 -4.85
CA SER A 99 -5.63 15.45 -5.36
C SER A 99 -6.89 15.41 -4.49
N LEU A 100 -6.75 15.36 -3.17
CA LEU A 100 -7.90 15.38 -2.25
C LEU A 100 -8.71 16.67 -2.39
N VAL A 101 -8.06 17.82 -2.59
CA VAL A 101 -8.76 19.09 -2.84
C VAL A 101 -9.55 19.05 -4.14
N LYS A 102 -8.96 18.48 -5.20
CA LYS A 102 -9.64 18.32 -6.49
C LYS A 102 -10.91 17.47 -6.37
N TYR A 103 -10.91 16.45 -5.53
CA TYR A 103 -12.05 15.54 -5.37
C TYR A 103 -13.07 15.95 -4.30
N LEU A 104 -12.61 16.47 -3.16
CA LEU A 104 -13.43 16.73 -1.97
C LEU A 104 -13.65 18.21 -1.68
N GLY A 105 -12.90 19.11 -2.33
CA GLY A 105 -12.95 20.56 -2.12
C GLY A 105 -11.84 21.10 -1.22
N PRO A 106 -11.77 22.44 -1.08
CA PRO A 106 -10.71 23.13 -0.34
C PRO A 106 -10.58 22.71 1.13
N GLU A 107 -11.65 22.18 1.73
CA GLU A 107 -11.67 21.68 3.11
C GLU A 107 -10.59 20.62 3.38
N ALA A 108 -10.21 19.85 2.35
CA ALA A 108 -9.14 18.85 2.44
C ALA A 108 -7.74 19.44 2.75
N ARG A 109 -7.52 20.74 2.57
CA ARG A 109 -6.26 21.41 2.98
C ARG A 109 -6.14 21.58 4.49
N PHE A 110 -7.24 21.59 5.22
CA PHE A 110 -7.26 21.87 6.67
C PHE A 110 -7.18 20.57 7.49
N PHE A 111 -6.15 19.77 7.20
CA PHE A 111 -5.85 18.55 7.96
C PHE A 111 -5.11 18.88 9.26
N ILE A 112 -5.26 18.03 10.28
CA ILE A 112 -4.57 18.13 11.57
C ILE A 112 -3.20 17.45 11.50
N HIS A 113 -3.16 16.22 10.97
CA HIS A 113 -1.93 15.43 10.86
C HIS A 113 -1.91 14.65 9.54
N TYR A 114 -0.71 14.47 8.99
CA TYR A 114 -0.43 13.60 7.84
C TYR A 114 0.67 12.64 8.26
N GLU A 115 0.45 11.34 8.07
CA GLU A 115 1.45 10.31 8.28
C GLU A 115 1.49 9.36 7.09
N GLU A 116 2.67 8.87 6.71
CA GLU A 116 2.82 7.86 5.66
C GLU A 116 3.84 6.78 6.02
N LYS A 117 3.61 5.57 5.53
CA LYS A 117 4.55 4.45 5.61
C LYS A 117 4.76 3.84 4.23
N ASP A 118 6.00 3.89 3.76
CA ASP A 118 6.46 3.10 2.63
C ASP A 118 6.86 1.70 3.13
N TRP A 119 6.07 0.70 2.75
CA TRP A 119 6.25 -0.67 3.20
C TRP A 119 7.40 -1.38 2.47
N ALA A 120 7.83 -0.89 1.31
CA ALA A 120 9.02 -1.45 0.63
C ALA A 120 10.32 -1.16 1.40
N LYS A 121 10.30 -0.17 2.30
CA LYS A 121 11.43 0.19 3.17
C LYS A 121 11.37 -0.50 4.54
N GLU A 122 10.42 -1.41 4.76
CA GLU A 122 10.35 -2.19 6.00
C GLU A 122 11.16 -3.47 5.82
N ASP A 123 12.20 -3.66 6.63
CA ASP A 123 13.22 -4.68 6.44
C ASP A 123 12.68 -6.11 6.48
N TYR A 124 11.64 -6.37 7.28
CA TYR A 124 11.14 -7.74 7.49
C TYR A 124 9.98 -8.12 6.56
N SER A 125 9.29 -7.13 6.00
CA SER A 125 8.20 -7.29 5.04
C SER A 125 8.70 -7.20 3.60
N GLY A 126 9.60 -6.25 3.32
CA GLY A 126 10.12 -5.94 1.99
C GLY A 126 9.09 -5.33 1.01
N GLY A 127 7.85 -5.12 1.46
CA GLY A 127 6.75 -4.58 0.66
C GLY A 127 5.36 -4.89 1.25
N CYS A 128 4.32 -4.45 0.56
CA CYS A 128 2.91 -4.67 0.89
C CYS A 128 2.01 -4.57 -0.37
N PRO A 129 0.76 -5.07 -0.31
CA PRO A 129 0.15 -5.75 0.84
C PRO A 129 0.46 -7.24 0.88
N VAL A 130 0.72 -7.87 -0.26
CA VAL A 130 0.90 -9.32 -0.38
C VAL A 130 1.96 -9.66 -1.42
N ASN A 131 2.44 -10.90 -1.33
CA ASN A 131 3.21 -11.52 -2.41
C ASN A 131 2.28 -11.99 -3.52
N VAL A 132 2.72 -11.79 -4.76
CA VAL A 132 2.02 -12.24 -5.96
C VAL A 132 2.90 -13.28 -6.64
N MET A 133 2.29 -14.38 -7.11
CA MET A 133 3.00 -15.39 -7.88
C MET A 133 3.19 -14.88 -9.33
N ALA A 134 4.42 -14.98 -9.84
CA ALA A 134 4.67 -14.73 -11.26
C ALA A 134 3.85 -15.69 -12.15
N PRO A 135 3.59 -15.34 -13.42
CA PRO A 135 2.82 -16.18 -14.32
C PRO A 135 3.28 -17.65 -14.35
N GLY A 136 2.34 -18.58 -14.28
CA GLY A 136 2.59 -20.02 -14.27
C GLY A 136 2.91 -20.63 -12.89
N LEU A 137 3.39 -19.84 -11.91
CA LEU A 137 3.78 -20.40 -10.62
C LEU A 137 2.62 -20.96 -9.82
N LEU A 138 1.47 -20.28 -9.87
CA LEU A 138 0.26 -20.78 -9.21
C LEU A 138 -0.13 -22.15 -9.75
N THR A 139 0.06 -22.41 -11.05
CA THR A 139 -0.30 -23.71 -11.63
C THR A 139 0.65 -24.82 -11.20
N TYR A 140 1.96 -24.58 -11.26
CA TYR A 140 2.96 -25.65 -11.14
C TYR A 140 3.60 -25.78 -9.75
N TYR A 141 3.57 -24.71 -8.95
CA TYR A 141 4.34 -24.63 -7.70
C TYR A 141 3.49 -24.32 -6.46
N HIS A 142 2.17 -24.09 -6.58
CA HIS A 142 1.32 -23.80 -5.42
C HIS A 142 1.36 -24.84 -4.31
N PRO A 143 1.51 -26.17 -4.55
CA PRO A 143 1.53 -27.14 -3.46
C PRO A 143 2.71 -26.87 -2.50
N SER A 144 3.82 -26.39 -3.05
CA SER A 144 5.04 -26.04 -2.30
C SER A 144 4.86 -24.83 -1.39
N LEU A 145 3.74 -24.09 -1.44
CA LEU A 145 3.46 -22.98 -0.52
C LEU A 145 3.28 -23.46 0.92
N ARG A 146 2.68 -24.64 1.11
CA ARG A 146 2.33 -25.19 2.43
C ARG A 146 2.87 -26.60 2.67
N LYS A 147 3.38 -27.29 1.63
CA LYS A 147 3.97 -28.61 1.79
C LYS A 147 5.15 -28.56 2.77
N PRO A 148 5.16 -29.38 3.84
CA PRO A 148 6.29 -29.46 4.77
C PRO A 148 7.58 -29.89 4.05
N CYS A 149 8.72 -29.38 4.54
CA CYS A 149 10.05 -29.77 4.08
C CYS A 149 10.82 -30.34 5.29
N GLY A 150 10.97 -31.66 5.35
CA GLY A 150 11.56 -32.32 6.52
C GLY A 150 10.51 -32.61 7.60
N ARG A 151 10.74 -32.12 8.82
CA ARG A 151 9.87 -32.34 9.99
C ARG A 151 8.89 -31.19 10.17
#